data_AF-A0A3N5EL15-F1
#
_entry.id   AF-A0A3N5EL15-F1
#
_cell.length_a   1.000
_cell.length_b   1.000
_cell.length_c   1.000
_cell.angle_alpha   90.00
_cell.angle_beta   90.00
_cell.angle_gamma   90.00
#
_symmetry.space_group_name_H-M   'P 1'
#
loop_
_entity.id
_entity.type
_entity.pdbx_description
1 polymer ?
#
loop_
_entity_poly.entity_id
_entity_poly.type
_entity_poly.pdbx_seq_one_letter_code
_entity_poly.pdbx_strand_id
1 'polypeptide(L)'
;MDFSARVDELQQRVAATKAAVQAAATESRDQLRQRIDQAQQDAQDAQQRAQQRADQTADRARSKFAQMKADAAAKMDDIQAKIDKRTQQLDAKDAARDADWAEADAADALDFAEWAVDNAQLAMLDAIDARVYADKLAKAATS
;
A
#
# COMPACT_ATOMS: atom_id res chain seq x y z
N MET A 1 -11.93 -16.69 -6.59
CA MET A 1 -11.58 -15.38 -6.03
C MET A 1 -12.27 -14.34 -6.88
N ASP A 2 -12.98 -13.40 -6.28
CA ASP A 2 -13.59 -12.29 -7.03
C ASP A 2 -12.54 -11.16 -7.14
N PHE A 3 -11.87 -11.07 -8.29
CA PHE A 3 -10.90 -10.02 -8.53
C PHE A 3 -11.54 -8.65 -8.73
N SER A 4 -12.76 -8.59 -9.29
CA SER A 4 -13.47 -7.34 -9.53
C SER A 4 -13.77 -6.63 -8.20
N ALA A 5 -14.40 -7.34 -7.26
CA ALA A 5 -14.70 -6.78 -5.95
C ALA A 5 -13.44 -6.29 -5.21
N ARG A 6 -12.30 -6.99 -5.36
CA ARG A 6 -11.03 -6.59 -4.74
C ARG A 6 -10.41 -5.35 -5.38
N VAL A 7 -10.53 -5.21 -6.69
CA VAL A 7 -10.08 -4.01 -7.42
C VAL A 7 -10.97 -2.82 -7.10
N ASP A 8 -12.29 -3.02 -6.98
CA ASP A 8 -13.22 -1.97 -6.55
C ASP A 8 -12.89 -1.45 -5.15
N GLU A 9 -12.61 -2.34 -4.19
CA GLU A 9 -12.13 -1.95 -2.86
C GLU A 9 -10.82 -1.15 -2.92
N LEU A 10 -9.90 -1.51 -3.82
CA LEU A 10 -8.64 -0.78 -4.01
C LEU A 10 -8.88 0.61 -4.60
N GLN A 11 -9.75 0.71 -5.61
CA GLN A 11 -10.14 1.97 -6.23
C GLN A 11 -10.75 2.93 -5.20
N GLN A 12 -11.63 2.43 -4.33
CA GLN A 12 -12.22 3.24 -3.25
C GLN A 12 -11.16 3.78 -2.29
N ARG A 13 -10.17 2.96 -1.92
CA ARG A 13 -9.05 3.39 -1.06
C ARG A 13 -8.20 4.47 -1.72
N VAL A 14 -7.84 4.30 -2.99
CA VAL A 14 -7.08 5.31 -3.75
C VAL A 14 -7.85 6.63 -3.86
N ALA A 15 -9.16 6.56 -4.10
CA ALA A 15 -10.02 7.75 -4.12
C ALA A 15 -10.07 8.47 -2.77
N ALA A 16 -10.16 7.71 -1.66
CA ALA A 16 -10.12 8.26 -0.31
C ALA A 16 -8.76 8.92 0.00
N THR A 17 -7.65 8.29 -0.38
CA THR A 17 -6.30 8.87 -0.25
C THR A 17 -6.19 10.20 -1.00
N LYS A 18 -6.66 10.27 -2.25
CA LYS A 18 -6.68 11.51 -3.03
C LYS A 18 -7.46 12.61 -2.30
N ALA A 19 -8.66 12.30 -1.80
CA ALA A 19 -9.48 13.27 -1.08
C ALA A 19 -8.81 13.76 0.22
N ALA A 20 -8.16 12.86 0.97
CA ALA A 20 -7.44 13.19 2.19
C ALA A 20 -6.25 14.13 1.93
N VAL A 21 -5.44 13.85 0.91
CA VAL A 21 -4.29 14.69 0.51
C VAL A 21 -4.75 16.08 0.04
N GLN A 22 -5.84 16.14 -0.73
CA GLN A 22 -6.42 17.42 -1.18
C GLN A 22 -6.91 18.27 -0.01
N ALA A 23 -7.55 17.67 0.99
CA ALA A 23 -7.99 18.37 2.19
C ALA A 23 -6.79 18.88 3.01
N ALA A 24 -5.79 18.02 3.21
CA ALA A 24 -4.57 18.30 3.97
C ALA A 24 -3.81 19.55 3.48
N ALA A 25 -3.84 19.86 2.18
CA ALA A 25 -3.17 21.02 1.61
C ALA A 25 -3.63 22.38 2.18
N THR A 26 -4.80 22.43 2.82
CA THR A 26 -5.38 23.65 3.41
C THR A 26 -5.39 23.66 4.94
N GLU A 27 -4.84 22.62 5.56
CA GLU A 27 -4.97 22.38 6.99
C GLU A 27 -3.82 22.96 7.82
N SER A 28 -4.11 23.26 9.08
CA SER A 28 -3.09 23.61 10.05
C SER A 28 -2.19 22.43 10.38
N ARG A 29 -0.99 22.71 10.91
CA ARG A 29 -0.03 21.68 11.33
C ARG A 29 -0.62 20.67 12.32
N ASP A 30 -1.47 21.11 13.24
CA ASP A 30 -2.08 20.22 14.23
C ASP A 30 -3.14 19.30 13.62
N GLN A 31 -3.93 19.80 12.66
CA GLN A 31 -4.85 18.98 11.87
C GLN A 31 -4.10 17.96 11.00
N LEU A 32 -2.98 18.38 10.38
CA LEU A 32 -2.11 17.49 9.62
C LEU A 32 -1.56 16.34 10.47
N ARG A 33 -1.16 16.61 11.72
CA ARG A 33 -0.73 15.56 12.66
C ARG A 33 -1.84 14.54 12.93
N GLN A 34 -3.05 15.01 13.20
CA GLN A 34 -4.19 14.11 13.42
C GLN A 34 -4.48 13.23 12.19
N ARG A 35 -4.35 13.78 10.98
CA ARG A 35 -4.49 12.99 9.75
C ARG A 35 -3.38 11.97 9.57
N ILE A 36 -2.15 12.33 9.91
CA ILE A 36 -1.00 11.41 9.87
C ILE A 36 -1.26 10.22 10.81
N ASP A 37 -1.67 10.50 12.05
CA ASP A 37 -1.97 9.46 13.04
C ASP A 37 -3.08 8.52 12.55
N GLN A 38 -4.14 9.07 11.94
CA GLN A 38 -5.21 8.26 11.35
C GLN A 38 -4.72 7.43 10.16
N ALA A 39 -3.93 8.01 9.25
CA ALA A 39 -3.41 7.32 8.08
C ALA A 39 -2.49 6.13 8.48
N GLN A 40 -1.78 6.26 9.60
CA GLN A 40 -0.97 5.18 10.16
C GLN A 40 -1.83 4.03 10.67
N GLN A 41 -2.89 4.33 11.42
CA GLN A 41 -3.84 3.31 11.88
C GLN A 41 -4.49 2.59 10.69
N ASP A 42 -4.94 3.35 9.68
CA ASP A 42 -5.57 2.79 8.49
C ASP A 42 -4.63 1.84 7.73
N ALA A 43 -3.35 2.18 7.67
CA ALA A 43 -2.33 1.37 7.02
C ALA A 43 -1.94 0.12 7.84
N GLN A 44 -1.88 0.22 9.18
CA GLN A 44 -1.73 -0.95 10.06
C GLN A 44 -2.92 -1.90 9.92
N ASP A 45 -4.14 -1.39 9.90
CA ASP A 45 -5.35 -2.18 9.69
C ASP A 45 -5.35 -2.85 8.31
N ALA A 46 -4.88 -2.14 7.27
CA ALA A 46 -4.72 -2.70 5.93
C ALA A 46 -3.73 -3.88 5.92
N GLN A 47 -2.60 -3.73 6.63
CA GLN A 47 -1.61 -4.79 6.79
C GLN A 47 -2.20 -6.01 7.50
N GLN A 48 -2.93 -5.83 8.60
CA GLN A 48 -3.59 -6.91 9.33
C GLN A 48 -4.62 -7.64 8.46
N ARG A 49 -5.47 -6.89 7.73
CA ARG A 49 -6.42 -7.48 6.77
C ARG A 49 -5.72 -8.29 5.67
N ALA A 50 -4.54 -7.85 5.21
CA ALA A 50 -3.77 -8.57 4.21
C ALA A 50 -3.13 -9.86 4.78
N GLN A 51 -2.68 -9.84 6.03
CA GLN A 51 -2.16 -11.02 6.72
C GLN A 51 -3.24 -12.09 6.90
N GLN A 52 -4.41 -11.71 7.44
CA GLN A 52 -5.54 -12.63 7.65
C GLN A 52 -5.99 -13.33 6.36
N ARG A 53 -5.98 -12.62 5.23
CA ARG A 53 -6.33 -13.20 3.92
C ARG A 53 -5.25 -14.16 3.38
N ALA A 54 -3.98 -13.89 3.65
CA ALA A 54 -2.86 -14.74 3.22
C ALA A 54 -2.77 -16.06 3.99
N ASP A 55 -3.19 -16.08 5.25
CA ASP A 55 -3.21 -17.29 6.08
C ASP A 55 -4.24 -18.32 5.59
N GLN A 56 -5.24 -17.88 4.83
CA GLN A 56 -6.31 -18.71 4.28
C GLN A 56 -5.93 -19.46 2.97
N THR A 57 -4.77 -19.20 2.33
CA THR A 57 -4.50 -19.66 0.93
C THR A 57 -3.14 -20.34 0.62
N ALA A 58 -2.52 -21.04 1.59
CA ALA A 58 -1.39 -21.99 1.42
C ALA A 58 0.07 -21.45 1.28
N ASP A 59 1.03 -22.35 1.60
CA ASP A 59 2.32 -22.09 2.25
C ASP A 59 3.54 -21.72 1.37
N ARG A 60 3.53 -21.86 0.04
CA ARG A 60 4.78 -21.76 -0.78
C ARG A 60 5.08 -20.39 -1.42
N ALA A 61 4.08 -19.53 -1.61
CA ALA A 61 4.28 -18.16 -2.11
C ALA A 61 4.59 -17.14 -0.99
N ARG A 62 4.61 -17.61 0.27
CA ARG A 62 4.66 -16.74 1.46
C ARG A 62 5.97 -15.99 1.63
N SER A 63 7.13 -16.48 1.19
CA SER A 63 8.42 -15.86 1.56
C SER A 63 8.66 -14.50 0.89
N LYS A 64 8.54 -14.39 -0.44
CA LYS A 64 8.73 -13.11 -1.15
C LYS A 64 7.65 -12.09 -0.78
N PHE A 65 6.41 -12.53 -0.64
CA PHE A 65 5.31 -11.66 -0.22
C PHE A 65 5.42 -11.25 1.25
N ALA A 66 5.92 -12.12 2.13
CA ALA A 66 6.21 -11.78 3.52
C ALA A 66 7.37 -10.78 3.62
N GLN A 67 8.42 -10.94 2.83
CA GLN A 67 9.52 -9.99 2.76
C GLN A 67 9.02 -8.62 2.29
N MET A 68 8.25 -8.55 1.20
CA MET A 68 7.69 -7.29 0.71
C MET A 68 6.78 -6.60 1.75
N LYS A 69 6.01 -7.37 2.53
CA LYS A 69 5.22 -6.84 3.66
C LYS A 69 6.08 -6.33 4.80
N ALA A 70 7.20 -6.98 5.10
CA ALA A 70 8.14 -6.55 6.14
C ALA A 70 8.85 -5.26 5.73
N ASP A 71 9.30 -5.18 4.48
CA ASP A 71 9.95 -3.97 3.93
C ASP A 71 8.98 -2.78 3.92
N ALA A 72 7.71 -3.01 3.56
CA ALA A 72 6.67 -1.98 3.63
C ALA A 72 6.42 -1.50 5.08
N ALA A 73 6.38 -2.41 6.06
CA ALA A 73 6.23 -2.05 7.47
C ALA A 73 7.42 -1.23 7.98
N ALA A 74 8.65 -1.63 7.63
CA ALA A 74 9.85 -0.88 7.99
C ALA A 74 9.87 0.53 7.38
N LYS A 75 9.38 0.70 6.14
CA LYS A 75 9.25 2.03 5.52
C LYS A 75 8.22 2.90 6.26
N MET A 76 7.13 2.31 6.74
CA MET A 76 6.15 3.04 7.56
C MET A 76 6.74 3.51 8.90
N ASP A 77 7.51 2.65 9.56
CA ASP A 77 8.20 3.00 10.81
C ASP A 77 9.25 4.11 10.60
N ASP A 78 9.98 4.10 9.48
CA ASP A 78 10.91 5.17 9.10
C ASP A 78 10.19 6.52 8.86
N ILE A 79 9.04 6.49 8.19
CA ILE A 79 8.19 7.69 8.00
C ILE A 79 7.74 8.24 9.36
N GLN A 80 7.29 7.38 10.28
CA GLN A 80 6.93 7.79 11.64
C GLN A 80 8.08 8.49 12.35
N ALA A 81 9.27 7.87 12.36
CA ALA A 81 10.44 8.43 13.03
C ALA A 81 10.83 9.80 12.45
N LYS A 82 10.71 9.98 11.13
CA LYS A 82 10.96 11.27 10.46
C LYS A 82 9.92 12.34 10.81
N ILE A 83 8.66 11.95 11.02
CA ILE A 83 7.60 12.88 11.46
C ILE A 83 7.87 13.34 12.89
N ASP A 84 8.22 12.41 13.79
CA ASP A 84 8.53 12.73 15.18
C ASP A 84 9.76 13.64 15.32
N LYS A 85 10.80 13.38 14.53
CA LYS A 85 12.02 14.21 14.50
C LYS A 85 11.73 15.67 14.09
N ARG A 86 10.87 15.88 13.08
CA ARG A 86 10.49 17.23 12.61
C ARG A 86 9.76 18.06 13.67
N THR A 87 9.20 17.43 14.69
CA THR A 87 8.55 18.09 15.83
C THR A 87 9.55 18.87 16.70
N GLN A 88 10.83 18.51 16.65
CA GLN A 88 11.87 19.00 17.55
C GLN A 88 12.87 19.97 16.88
N GLN A 89 12.74 20.19 15.56
CA GLN A 89 13.63 21.08 14.83
C GLN A 89 13.27 22.56 15.04
N LEU A 90 14.29 23.37 15.29
CA LEU A 90 14.18 24.82 15.51
C LEU A 90 14.89 25.65 14.42
N ASP A 91 15.75 25.03 13.60
CA ASP A 91 16.45 25.69 12.49
C ASP A 91 15.63 25.61 11.20
N ALA A 92 15.45 26.75 10.54
CA ALA A 92 14.60 26.86 9.35
C ALA A 92 15.21 26.18 8.11
N LYS A 93 16.54 26.10 7.99
CA LYS A 93 17.20 25.44 6.86
C LYS A 93 17.12 23.94 6.99
N ASP A 94 17.31 23.43 8.22
CA ASP A 94 17.11 22.01 8.49
C ASP A 94 15.65 21.59 8.29
N ALA A 95 14.69 22.43 8.70
CA ALA A 95 13.27 22.18 8.48
C ALA A 95 12.88 22.18 6.98
N ALA A 96 13.42 23.11 6.19
CA ALA A 96 13.20 23.16 4.74
C ALA A 96 13.79 21.92 4.05
N ARG A 97 15.03 21.55 4.39
CA ARG A 97 15.66 20.34 3.85
C ARG A 97 14.83 19.10 4.20
N ASP A 98 14.42 18.94 5.45
CA ASP A 98 13.60 17.80 5.86
C ASP A 98 12.22 17.77 5.16
N ALA A 99 11.67 18.93 4.77
CA ALA A 99 10.48 19.00 3.93
C ALA A 99 10.77 18.47 2.52
N ASP A 100 11.86 18.91 1.88
CA ASP A 100 12.26 18.42 0.54
C ASP A 100 12.44 16.89 0.53
N TRP A 101 13.08 16.32 1.56
CA TRP A 101 13.23 14.87 1.70
C TRP A 101 11.89 14.15 1.87
N ALA A 102 10.96 14.75 2.60
CA ALA A 102 9.64 14.16 2.81
C ALA A 102 8.77 14.21 1.55
N GLU A 103 8.89 15.26 0.75
CA GLU A 103 8.23 15.35 -0.56
C GLU A 103 8.80 14.31 -1.54
N ALA A 104 10.12 14.11 -1.55
CA ALA A 104 10.76 13.04 -2.32
C ALA A 104 10.32 11.64 -1.86
N ASP A 105 10.31 11.38 -0.55
CA ASP A 105 9.82 10.11 0.02
C ASP A 105 8.33 9.85 -0.36
N ALA A 106 7.52 10.91 -0.44
CA ALA A 106 6.12 10.80 -0.85
C ALA A 106 5.97 10.47 -2.35
N ALA A 107 6.82 11.04 -3.20
CA ALA A 107 6.87 10.71 -4.63
C ALA A 107 7.30 9.25 -4.84
N ASP A 108 8.36 8.80 -4.17
CA ASP A 108 8.81 7.40 -4.22
C ASP A 108 7.71 6.42 -3.77
N ALA A 109 6.91 6.80 -2.76
CA ALA A 109 5.79 5.99 -2.28
C ALA A 109 4.65 5.88 -3.32
N LEU A 110 4.40 6.94 -4.10
CA LEU A 110 3.45 6.91 -5.20
C LEU A 110 3.95 6.02 -6.34
N ASP A 111 5.21 6.16 -6.75
CA ASP A 111 5.81 5.33 -7.80
C ASP A 111 5.76 3.84 -7.42
N PHE A 112 6.03 3.52 -6.16
CA PHE A 112 5.90 2.16 -5.64
C PHE A 112 4.45 1.65 -5.68
N ALA A 113 3.48 2.50 -5.33
CA ALA A 113 2.06 2.13 -5.37
C ALA A 113 1.58 1.88 -6.80
N GLU A 114 2.00 2.69 -7.78
CA GLU A 114 1.72 2.49 -9.20
C GLU A 114 2.28 1.15 -9.68
N TRP A 115 3.56 0.88 -9.40
CA TRP A 115 4.19 -0.41 -9.72
C TRP A 115 3.45 -1.59 -9.07
N ALA A 116 3.02 -1.45 -7.81
CA ALA A 116 2.30 -2.50 -7.11
C ALA A 116 0.93 -2.81 -7.72
N VAL A 117 0.22 -1.80 -8.25
CA VAL A 117 -1.04 -1.97 -8.98
C VAL A 117 -0.80 -2.75 -10.29
N ASP A 118 0.20 -2.35 -11.07
CA ASP A 118 0.54 -3.02 -12.33
C ASP A 118 0.97 -4.47 -12.11
N ASN A 119 1.78 -4.72 -11.09
CA ASN A 119 2.19 -6.07 -10.70
C ASN A 119 0.99 -6.92 -10.24
N ALA A 120 0.03 -6.33 -9.50
CA ALA A 120 -1.19 -7.03 -9.12
C ALA A 120 -2.05 -7.40 -10.35
N GLN A 121 -2.16 -6.50 -11.33
CA GLN A 121 -2.85 -6.78 -12.59
C GLN A 121 -2.22 -7.97 -13.33
N LEU A 122 -0.88 -7.99 -13.45
CA LEU A 122 -0.17 -9.12 -14.08
C LEU A 122 -0.49 -10.44 -13.38
N ALA A 123 -0.42 -10.48 -12.04
CA ALA A 123 -0.71 -11.67 -11.26
C ALA A 123 -2.18 -12.13 -11.38
N MET A 124 -3.13 -11.21 -11.47
CA MET A 124 -4.55 -11.55 -11.69
C MET A 124 -4.78 -12.15 -13.08
N LEU A 125 -4.14 -11.60 -14.11
CA LEU A 125 -4.23 -12.13 -15.48
C LEU A 125 -3.62 -13.54 -15.59
N ASP A 126 -2.45 -13.76 -14.99
CA ASP A 126 -1.83 -15.09 -14.90
C ASP A 126 -2.75 -16.11 -14.20
N ALA A 127 -3.37 -15.73 -13.08
CA ALA A 127 -4.31 -16.59 -12.37
C ALA A 127 -5.57 -16.92 -13.19
N ILE A 128 -6.07 -15.97 -14.00
CA ILE A 128 -7.20 -16.19 -14.90
C ILE A 128 -6.80 -17.16 -16.02
N ASP A 129 -5.64 -16.94 -16.66
CA ASP A 129 -5.12 -17.84 -17.71
C ASP A 129 -4.94 -19.27 -17.19
N ALA A 130 -4.29 -19.43 -16.03
CA ALA A 130 -4.09 -20.73 -15.40
C ALA A 130 -5.42 -21.46 -15.13
N ARG A 131 -6.48 -20.74 -14.72
CA ARG A 131 -7.81 -21.32 -14.53
C ARG A 131 -8.44 -21.76 -15.85
N VAL A 132 -8.38 -20.91 -16.88
CA VAL A 132 -8.91 -21.23 -18.22
C VAL A 132 -8.20 -22.46 -18.80
N TYR A 133 -6.88 -22.54 -18.65
CA TYR A 133 -6.09 -23.67 -19.10
C TYR A 133 -6.45 -24.96 -18.36
N ALA A 134 -6.60 -24.90 -17.03
CA ALA A 134 -7.03 -26.04 -16.23
C ALA A 134 -8.42 -26.56 -16.66
N ASP A 135 -9.39 -25.66 -16.88
CA ASP A 135 -10.74 -26.03 -17.31
C ASP A 135 -10.75 -26.64 -18.72
N LYS A 136 -9.87 -26.17 -19.62
CA LYS A 136 -9.68 -26.75 -20.96
C LYS A 136 -9.17 -28.20 -20.87
N LEU A 137 -8.17 -28.45 -20.03
CA LEU A 137 -7.63 -29.80 -19.84
C LEU A 137 -8.65 -30.74 -19.19
N ALA A 138 -9.40 -30.26 -18.20
CA ALA A 138 -10.44 -31.05 -17.56
C ALA A 138 -11.52 -31.51 -18.55
N LYS A 139 -11.97 -30.62 -19.45
CA LYS A 139 -12.94 -30.96 -20.51
C LYS A 139 -12.38 -32.02 -21.47
N ALA A 140 -11.13 -31.88 -21.89
CA ALA A 140 -10.48 -32.83 -22.78
C ALA A 140 -10.32 -34.23 -22.14
N ALA A 141 -10.13 -34.31 -20.83
CA ALA A 141 -10.02 -35.58 -20.11
C ALA A 141 -11.37 -36.31 -19.91
N THR A 142 -12.49 -35.59 -20.03
CA THR A 142 -13.84 -36.14 -19.92
C THR A 142 -14.52 -36.41 -21.28
N SER A 143 -13.81 -36.15 -22.39
CA SER A 143 -14.27 -36.37 -23.77
C SER A 143 -13.75 -37.70 -24.31
#